data_AF-A0AAU6LFT2-F1
#
_entry.id   AF-A0AAU6LFT2-F1
#
_cell.length_a   1.000
_cell.length_b   1.000
_cell.length_c   1.000
_cell.angle_alpha   90.00
_cell.angle_beta   90.00
_cell.angle_gamma   90.00
#
_symmetry.space_group_name_H-M   'P 1'
#
loop_
_entity.id
_entity.type
_entity.pdbx_description
1 polymer ?
#
loop_
_entity_poly.entity_id
_entity_poly.type
_entity_poly.pdbx_seq_one_letter_code
_entity_poly.pdbx_strand_id
1 'polypeptide(L)'
;MPARRRRTAVTLTRITSAALAPLALAAYAAAPAVAHGSMTDPVSRVAACYAEGPESAKSAACKAAVAAAGTQPFYDWNAVNIANAAGNHRSLIPNGKLCSAGNDKYRGLDLARGDWPASPMTAGAHTFRYKGTAPHKGSFELYVTKDGYDPSKPLAWSDLEPAPFAKATDPGMQNGEYVFSGTVPNKSGRHLIYSVWQRSDSPEAFYTCSDVVFGKDNGGTGGGNGGNGNGGGSGTAPTTGTGTGTGAKPSGKPGDKPSDKPADKPSAPTDQQISDGAGKSTVEHNGHGNNDPKTNGTKDSAAVPIAAGSPSPAPAKDNLAETGGNSATPTIAIAGAAALAVGAAALFAAARRRTARTTTGRHGR
;
A
#
# COMPACT_ATOMS: atom_id res chain seq x y z
N MET A 1 2.48 62.59 -57.24
CA MET A 1 2.25 62.62 -55.78
C MET A 1 0.81 63.05 -55.54
N PRO A 2 0.01 62.48 -54.62
CA PRO A 2 0.22 61.35 -53.69
C PRO A 2 -0.84 60.23 -53.95
N ALA A 3 -0.95 59.11 -53.25
CA ALA A 3 -0.06 58.33 -52.41
C ALA A 3 -0.55 56.87 -52.48
N ARG A 4 0.42 55.98 -52.63
CA ARG A 4 0.30 54.53 -52.43
C ARG A 4 -0.14 54.26 -50.99
N ARG A 5 -1.22 53.52 -50.76
CA ARG A 5 -1.45 52.82 -49.48
C ARG A 5 -1.80 51.35 -49.73
N ARG A 6 -0.80 50.51 -49.49
CA ARG A 6 -0.95 49.09 -49.15
C ARG A 6 -1.76 49.01 -47.85
N ARG A 7 -2.75 48.12 -47.79
CA ARG A 7 -3.22 47.49 -46.55
C ARG A 7 -3.46 46.00 -46.84
N THR A 8 -2.40 45.19 -46.68
CA THR A 8 -2.24 44.19 -45.61
C THR A 8 -3.33 43.11 -45.60
N ALA A 9 -2.93 41.93 -46.06
CA ALA A 9 -3.57 40.66 -45.77
C ALA A 9 -3.45 40.36 -44.26
N VAL A 10 -4.57 40.25 -43.56
CA VAL A 10 -4.77 39.53 -42.29
C VAL A 10 -6.28 39.26 -42.26
N THR A 11 -6.81 38.04 -42.28
CA THR A 11 -6.87 37.17 -41.09
C THR A 11 -7.43 35.82 -41.55
N LEU A 12 -6.60 34.79 -41.62
CA LEU A 12 -7.04 33.40 -41.78
C LEU A 12 -6.39 32.58 -40.67
N THR A 13 -6.80 32.84 -39.43
CA THR A 13 -6.26 32.11 -38.26
C THR A 13 -7.22 32.17 -37.09
N ARG A 14 -8.40 31.53 -37.22
CA ARG A 14 -9.28 31.26 -36.07
C ARG A 14 -10.13 29.98 -36.23
N ILE A 15 -9.55 28.85 -36.67
CA ILE A 15 -10.22 27.55 -36.50
C ILE A 15 -9.17 26.44 -36.28
N THR A 16 -8.42 26.50 -35.19
CA THR A 16 -7.63 25.35 -34.70
C THR A 16 -7.72 25.13 -33.18
N SER A 17 -8.43 25.99 -32.44
CA SER A 17 -8.46 25.95 -30.98
C SER A 17 -9.54 25.03 -30.38
N ALA A 18 -10.49 24.51 -31.17
CA ALA A 18 -11.63 23.75 -30.64
C ALA A 18 -11.39 22.23 -30.53
N ALA A 19 -10.37 21.68 -31.22
CA ALA A 19 -10.09 20.24 -31.21
C ALA A 19 -9.07 19.80 -30.13
N LEU A 20 -8.31 20.74 -29.55
CA LEU A 20 -7.31 20.45 -28.51
C LEU A 20 -7.88 20.48 -27.08
N ALA A 21 -9.00 21.17 -26.87
CA ALA A 21 -9.64 21.28 -25.55
C ALA A 21 -10.15 19.93 -24.98
N PRO A 22 -10.77 19.03 -25.77
CA PRO A 22 -11.23 17.73 -25.26
C PRO A 22 -10.08 16.78 -24.90
N LEU A 23 -8.97 16.83 -25.66
CA LEU A 23 -7.78 16.01 -25.41
C LEU A 23 -7.00 16.46 -24.16
N ALA A 24 -6.93 17.77 -23.91
CA ALA A 24 -6.34 18.31 -22.69
C ALA A 24 -7.18 17.99 -21.44
N LEU A 25 -8.52 17.92 -21.57
CA LEU A 25 -9.41 17.58 -20.46
C LEU A 25 -9.37 16.09 -20.10
N ALA A 26 -9.20 15.19 -21.08
CA ALA A 26 -9.03 13.76 -20.84
C ALA A 26 -7.69 13.42 -20.17
N ALA A 27 -6.60 14.13 -20.51
CA ALA A 27 -5.31 13.95 -19.87
C ALA A 27 -5.28 14.43 -18.40
N TYR A 28 -6.19 15.34 -18.01
CA TYR A 28 -6.29 15.84 -16.63
C TYR A 28 -7.13 14.92 -15.71
N ALA A 29 -7.92 14.01 -16.29
CA ALA A 29 -8.81 13.11 -15.53
C ALA A 29 -8.18 11.78 -15.12
N ALA A 30 -6.95 11.48 -15.58
CA ALA A 30 -6.26 10.22 -15.30
C ALA A 30 -5.12 10.40 -14.28
N ALA A 31 -5.32 11.21 -13.23
CA ALA A 31 -4.43 11.14 -12.08
C ALA A 31 -4.57 9.73 -11.47
N PRO A 32 -3.47 9.00 -11.22
CA PRO A 32 -3.56 7.72 -10.54
C PRO A 32 -4.23 7.96 -9.19
N ALA A 33 -5.40 7.36 -9.00
CA ALA A 33 -6.02 7.32 -7.68
C ALA A 33 -5.06 6.53 -6.78
N VAL A 34 -4.53 7.20 -5.76
CA VAL A 34 -3.52 6.61 -4.89
C VAL A 34 -4.22 5.74 -3.85
N ALA A 35 -3.81 4.49 -3.75
CA ALA A 35 -4.24 3.60 -2.69
C ALA A 35 -3.32 3.79 -1.50
N HIS A 36 -3.85 3.83 -0.29
CA HIS A 36 -3.02 3.82 0.91
C HIS A 36 -3.76 3.13 2.04
N GLY A 37 -3.03 2.40 2.87
CA GLY A 37 -3.59 1.75 4.02
C GLY A 37 -2.62 0.86 4.79
N SER A 38 -3.14 0.23 5.84
CA SER A 38 -2.42 -0.75 6.65
C SER A 38 -3.39 -1.63 7.43
N MET A 39 -2.92 -2.81 7.86
CA MET A 39 -3.69 -3.70 8.74
C MET A 39 -3.95 -3.05 10.11
N THR A 40 -5.21 -3.06 10.52
CA THR A 40 -5.68 -2.60 11.85
C THR A 40 -6.16 -3.75 12.73
N ASP A 41 -6.51 -4.90 12.15
CA ASP A 41 -6.76 -6.14 12.88
C ASP A 41 -6.28 -7.37 12.08
N PRO A 42 -5.21 -8.05 12.54
CA PRO A 42 -4.30 -7.64 13.62
C PRO A 42 -3.48 -6.40 13.25
N VAL A 43 -3.16 -5.54 14.22
CA VAL A 43 -2.45 -4.27 14.00
C VAL A 43 -1.05 -4.52 13.43
N SER A 44 -0.70 -3.82 12.35
CA SER A 44 0.64 -3.90 11.75
C SER A 44 1.70 -3.16 12.58
N ARG A 45 2.98 -3.52 12.43
CA ARG A 45 4.13 -2.83 13.05
C ARG A 45 4.11 -1.33 12.78
N VAL A 46 3.91 -0.94 11.52
CA VAL A 46 3.95 0.46 11.12
C VAL A 46 2.77 1.25 11.70
N ALA A 47 1.58 0.65 11.73
CA ALA A 47 0.40 1.27 12.33
C ALA A 47 0.52 1.37 13.86
N ALA A 48 1.04 0.33 14.52
CA ALA A 48 1.29 0.34 15.96
C ALA A 48 2.30 1.44 16.34
N CYS A 49 3.42 1.54 15.63
CA CYS A 49 4.43 2.57 15.94
C CYS A 49 3.95 3.99 15.62
N TYR A 50 3.12 4.17 14.59
CA TYR A 50 2.45 5.46 14.37
C TYR A 50 1.49 5.80 15.53
N ALA A 51 0.69 4.83 15.98
CA ALA A 51 -0.25 5.03 17.10
C ALA A 51 0.45 5.30 18.44
N GLU A 52 1.69 4.83 18.63
CA GLU A 52 2.52 5.19 19.78
C GLU A 52 3.02 6.65 19.73
N GLY A 53 3.07 7.24 18.54
CA GLY A 53 3.58 8.58 18.26
C GLY A 53 5.04 8.53 17.78
N PRO A 54 5.35 8.90 16.52
CA PRO A 54 6.71 8.78 15.97
C PRO A 54 7.80 9.54 16.76
N GLU A 55 7.48 10.71 17.32
CA GLU A 55 8.44 11.51 18.12
C GLU A 55 8.65 10.97 19.53
N SER A 56 7.73 10.13 20.02
CA SER A 56 7.66 9.71 21.42
C SER A 56 7.22 8.26 21.55
N ALA A 57 7.76 7.40 20.68
CA ALA A 57 7.45 5.97 20.66
C ALA A 57 7.64 5.37 22.07
N LYS A 58 6.78 4.43 22.44
CA LYS A 58 6.67 3.91 23.81
C LYS A 58 7.38 2.58 23.96
N SER A 59 7.06 1.62 23.09
CA SER A 59 7.64 0.28 23.08
C SER A 59 9.11 0.33 22.64
N ALA A 60 9.90 -0.60 23.16
CA ALA A 60 11.32 -0.70 22.82
C ALA A 60 11.52 -0.99 21.32
N ALA A 61 10.64 -1.81 20.73
CA ALA A 61 10.67 -2.10 19.31
C ALA A 61 10.37 -0.87 18.44
N CYS A 62 9.32 -0.09 18.74
CA CYS A 62 9.02 1.12 17.97
C CYS A 62 10.09 2.21 18.14
N LYS A 63 10.65 2.38 19.35
CA LYS A 63 11.82 3.25 19.57
C LYS A 63 13.00 2.84 18.69
N ALA A 64 13.31 1.54 18.64
CA ALA A 64 14.39 1.03 17.81
C ALA A 64 14.10 1.22 16.31
N ALA A 65 12.87 1.03 15.88
CA ALA A 65 12.45 1.21 14.50
C ALA A 65 12.55 2.68 14.05
N VAL A 66 12.10 3.62 14.90
CA VAL A 66 12.27 5.06 14.70
C VAL A 66 13.74 5.45 14.71
N ALA A 67 14.55 4.94 15.64
CA ALA A 67 15.99 5.19 15.65
C ALA A 67 16.68 4.69 14.36
N ALA A 68 16.22 3.55 13.84
CA ALA A 68 16.77 2.97 12.62
C ALA A 68 16.36 3.73 11.35
N ALA A 69 15.12 4.21 11.26
CA ALA A 69 14.52 4.70 10.01
C ALA A 69 14.13 6.19 10.02
N GLY A 70 14.18 6.86 11.17
CA GLY A 70 13.61 8.20 11.38
C GLY A 70 12.10 8.15 11.66
N THR A 71 11.50 9.33 11.88
CA THR A 71 10.06 9.45 12.20
C THR A 71 9.17 9.45 10.95
N GLN A 72 9.67 9.97 9.82
CA GLN A 72 8.92 10.13 8.57
C GLN A 72 8.21 8.86 8.07
N PRO A 73 8.84 7.66 8.07
CA PRO A 73 8.18 6.43 7.63
C PRO A 73 6.93 6.10 8.43
N PHE A 74 6.86 6.52 9.69
CA PHE A 74 5.72 6.26 10.55
C PHE A 74 4.62 7.32 10.38
N TYR A 75 4.93 8.55 9.98
CA TYR A 75 3.88 9.46 9.47
C TYR A 75 3.29 8.96 8.15
N ASP A 76 4.09 8.23 7.37
CA ASP A 76 3.70 7.60 6.11
C ASP A 76 3.31 6.12 6.30
N TRP A 77 2.67 5.81 7.43
CA TRP A 77 2.34 4.45 7.86
C TRP A 77 1.45 3.67 6.88
N ASN A 78 0.74 4.39 6.03
CA ASN A 78 -0.21 3.85 5.07
C ASN A 78 0.40 3.63 3.67
N ALA A 79 1.72 3.77 3.50
CA ALA A 79 2.40 3.72 2.20
C ALA A 79 3.59 2.74 2.14
N VAL A 80 3.52 1.61 2.86
CA VAL A 80 4.47 0.51 2.66
C VAL A 80 4.09 -0.22 1.37
N ASN A 81 4.52 0.31 0.23
CA ASN A 81 4.10 -0.11 -1.10
C ASN A 81 5.27 -0.41 -2.05
N ILE A 82 4.94 -1.08 -3.15
CA ILE A 82 5.73 -1.15 -4.37
C ILE A 82 4.81 -0.79 -5.53
N ALA A 83 5.06 0.35 -6.17
CA ALA A 83 4.21 0.88 -7.23
C ALA A 83 4.07 -0.05 -8.45
N ASN A 84 5.11 -0.82 -8.76
CA ASN A 84 5.15 -1.73 -9.92
C ASN A 84 5.32 -3.20 -9.50
N ALA A 85 4.59 -3.63 -8.47
CA ALA A 85 4.68 -5.00 -7.99
C ALA A 85 4.20 -6.03 -9.03
N ALA A 86 3.04 -5.78 -9.64
CA ALA A 86 2.39 -6.60 -10.67
C ALA A 86 2.36 -8.10 -10.31
N GLY A 87 2.12 -8.43 -9.05
CA GLY A 87 2.12 -9.81 -8.52
C GLY A 87 3.51 -10.41 -8.27
N ASN A 88 4.60 -9.73 -8.64
CA ASN A 88 5.97 -10.24 -8.57
C ASN A 88 6.64 -10.02 -7.19
N HIS A 89 5.90 -10.26 -6.11
CA HIS A 89 6.30 -9.91 -4.75
C HIS A 89 7.63 -10.57 -4.33
N ARG A 90 7.76 -11.89 -4.56
CA ARG A 90 8.91 -12.68 -4.12
C ARG A 90 10.22 -12.31 -4.82
N SER A 91 10.14 -11.91 -6.10
CA SER A 91 11.33 -11.47 -6.84
C SER A 91 11.75 -10.05 -6.50
N LEU A 92 10.80 -9.20 -6.12
CA LEU A 92 11.06 -7.78 -5.84
C LEU A 92 11.49 -7.53 -4.39
N ILE A 93 11.09 -8.40 -3.47
CA ILE A 93 11.33 -8.23 -2.03
C ILE A 93 12.35 -9.28 -1.57
N PRO A 94 13.60 -8.89 -1.27
CA PRO A 94 14.60 -9.80 -0.73
C PRO A 94 14.21 -10.33 0.66
N ASN A 95 14.75 -11.49 1.03
CA ASN A 95 14.67 -11.99 2.41
C ASN A 95 15.25 -10.96 3.40
N GLY A 96 14.65 -10.86 4.57
CA GLY A 96 14.97 -9.87 5.59
C GLY A 96 14.43 -8.48 5.31
N LYS A 97 13.69 -8.27 4.20
CA LYS A 97 13.11 -6.97 3.80
C LYS A 97 11.61 -7.03 3.56
N LEU A 98 10.94 -8.06 4.07
CA LEU A 98 9.52 -8.28 3.82
C LEU A 98 8.65 -7.18 4.44
N CYS A 99 8.97 -6.74 5.66
CA CYS A 99 8.16 -5.77 6.39
C CYS A 99 8.34 -4.34 5.90
N SER A 100 9.47 -4.03 5.27
CA SER A 100 9.70 -2.77 4.55
C SER A 100 9.31 -2.81 3.07
N ALA A 101 8.92 -3.97 2.55
CA ALA A 101 8.73 -4.23 1.13
C ALA A 101 9.99 -3.92 0.28
N GLY A 102 11.19 -4.15 0.81
CA GLY A 102 12.44 -3.80 0.13
C GLY A 102 12.78 -2.31 0.14
N ASN A 103 11.97 -1.46 0.77
CA ASN A 103 12.15 -0.01 0.74
C ASN A 103 12.92 0.48 1.97
N ASP A 104 14.11 1.05 1.75
CA ASP A 104 14.98 1.55 2.83
C ASP A 104 14.38 2.66 3.69
N LYS A 105 13.35 3.36 3.19
CA LYS A 105 12.52 4.28 4.00
C LYS A 105 11.95 3.54 5.20
N TYR A 106 11.48 2.32 5.02
CA TYR A 106 10.79 1.53 6.04
C TYR A 106 11.69 0.49 6.73
N ARG A 107 13.02 0.57 6.57
CA ARG A 107 13.97 -0.43 7.09
C ARG A 107 13.85 -0.74 8.59
N GLY A 108 13.31 0.17 9.38
CA GLY A 108 13.06 -0.04 10.81
C GLY A 108 12.02 -1.12 11.09
N LEU A 109 11.12 -1.40 10.15
CA LEU A 109 10.11 -2.45 10.26
C LEU A 109 10.71 -3.86 10.11
N ASP A 110 11.91 -3.99 9.53
CA ASP A 110 12.60 -5.26 9.32
C ASP A 110 13.42 -5.73 10.52
N LEU A 111 13.49 -4.94 11.60
CA LEU A 111 14.26 -5.31 12.79
C LEU A 111 13.73 -6.63 13.36
N ALA A 112 14.64 -7.62 13.45
CA ALA A 112 14.36 -8.92 14.03
C ALA A 112 14.35 -8.82 15.55
N ARG A 113 13.17 -8.79 16.16
CA ARG A 113 12.98 -8.64 17.60
C ARG A 113 11.81 -9.47 18.11
N GLY A 114 11.98 -10.08 19.28
CA GLY A 114 10.90 -10.79 19.98
C GLY A 114 9.92 -9.89 20.75
N ASP A 115 10.20 -8.59 20.86
CA ASP A 115 9.45 -7.64 21.69
C ASP A 115 8.59 -6.64 20.89
N TRP A 116 8.35 -6.91 19.61
CA TRP A 116 7.35 -6.16 18.85
C TRP A 116 5.96 -6.27 19.53
N PRO A 117 5.21 -5.15 19.65
CA PRO A 117 3.81 -5.17 20.07
C PRO A 117 3.01 -6.18 19.26
N ALA A 118 2.36 -7.13 19.93
CA ALA A 118 1.69 -8.25 19.28
C ALA A 118 0.22 -8.37 19.67
N SER A 119 -0.63 -8.63 18.69
CA SER A 119 -2.06 -8.87 18.93
C SER A 119 -2.31 -10.30 19.42
N PRO A 120 -3.15 -10.52 20.43
CA PRO A 120 -3.63 -11.86 20.74
C PRO A 120 -4.36 -12.44 19.52
N MET A 121 -4.13 -13.72 19.24
CA MET A 121 -4.73 -14.42 18.10
C MET A 121 -5.17 -15.82 18.52
N THR A 122 -6.28 -16.28 17.95
CA THR A 122 -6.83 -17.62 18.20
C THR A 122 -7.13 -18.31 16.88
N ALA A 123 -6.97 -19.63 16.86
CA ALA A 123 -7.37 -20.44 15.71
C ALA A 123 -8.89 -20.36 15.47
N GLY A 124 -9.32 -20.52 14.22
CA GLY A 124 -10.73 -20.50 13.82
C GLY A 124 -11.13 -19.25 13.05
N ALA A 125 -12.44 -18.98 12.98
CA ALA A 125 -12.96 -17.85 12.23
C ALA A 125 -12.51 -16.52 12.84
N HIS A 126 -11.96 -15.64 12.00
CA HIS A 126 -11.58 -14.29 12.37
C HIS A 126 -12.01 -13.29 11.28
N THR A 127 -12.34 -12.08 11.70
CA THR A 127 -12.65 -10.97 10.79
C THR A 127 -11.49 -9.99 10.82
N PHE A 128 -10.81 -9.86 9.68
CA PHE A 128 -9.67 -8.98 9.47
C PHE A 128 -10.11 -7.59 9.05
N ARG A 129 -9.29 -6.60 9.43
CA ARG A 129 -9.52 -5.19 9.13
C ARG A 129 -8.27 -4.55 8.58
N TYR A 130 -8.45 -3.84 7.47
CA TYR A 130 -7.39 -3.09 6.81
C TYR A 130 -7.90 -1.67 6.54
N LYS A 131 -7.33 -0.67 7.22
CA LYS A 131 -7.69 0.73 6.99
C LYS A 131 -7.26 1.15 5.59
N GLY A 132 -8.16 1.75 4.83
CA GLY A 132 -7.87 2.31 3.52
C GLY A 132 -8.27 3.80 3.48
N THR A 133 -7.45 4.65 2.86
CA THR A 133 -7.82 6.06 2.66
C THR A 133 -8.85 6.24 1.55
N ALA A 134 -8.85 5.32 0.57
CA ALA A 134 -9.80 5.27 -0.52
C ALA A 134 -10.04 3.81 -0.97
N PRO A 135 -11.25 3.48 -1.48
CA PRO A 135 -11.52 2.18 -2.07
C PRO A 135 -10.78 2.00 -3.40
N HIS A 136 -10.11 0.86 -3.56
CA HIS A 136 -9.48 0.39 -4.80
C HIS A 136 -9.77 -1.09 -4.98
N LYS A 137 -9.81 -1.53 -6.24
CA LYS A 137 -9.99 -2.94 -6.55
C LYS A 137 -8.69 -3.71 -6.32
N GLY A 138 -8.79 -4.94 -5.83
CA GLY A 138 -7.63 -5.77 -5.57
C GLY A 138 -7.94 -6.99 -4.74
N SER A 139 -6.90 -7.78 -4.48
CA SER A 139 -6.97 -8.95 -3.61
C SER A 139 -6.06 -8.78 -2.40
N PHE A 140 -6.59 -9.14 -1.25
CA PHE A 140 -5.87 -9.28 0.01
C PHE A 140 -5.50 -10.74 0.20
N GLU A 141 -4.24 -11.00 0.52
CA GLU A 141 -3.72 -12.32 0.89
C GLU A 141 -3.00 -12.22 2.22
N LEU A 142 -3.37 -13.06 3.19
CA LEU A 142 -2.71 -13.13 4.49
C LEU A 142 -1.95 -14.45 4.61
N TYR A 143 -0.66 -14.33 4.86
CA TYR A 143 0.25 -15.43 5.14
C TYR A 143 0.57 -15.43 6.64
N VAL A 144 0.91 -16.58 7.19
CA VAL A 144 1.40 -16.71 8.57
C VAL A 144 2.75 -17.41 8.54
N THR A 145 3.63 -17.07 9.47
CA THR A 145 4.88 -17.81 9.69
C THR A 145 4.62 -19.27 10.07
N LYS A 146 5.53 -20.16 9.66
CA LYS A 146 5.57 -21.59 10.02
C LYS A 146 5.81 -21.80 11.51
N ASP A 147 5.54 -23.02 11.97
CA ASP A 147 5.90 -23.44 13.33
C ASP A 147 7.42 -23.42 13.52
N GLY A 148 7.87 -23.04 14.72
CA GLY A 148 9.28 -22.84 15.01
C GLY A 148 9.84 -21.49 14.52
N TYR A 149 9.00 -20.57 14.07
CA TYR A 149 9.39 -19.18 13.77
C TYR A 149 10.15 -18.53 14.93
N ASP A 150 11.28 -17.94 14.58
CA ASP A 150 12.18 -17.26 15.50
C ASP A 150 12.20 -15.76 15.16
N PRO A 151 11.49 -14.90 15.94
CA PRO A 151 11.40 -13.47 15.66
C PRO A 151 12.73 -12.74 15.91
N SER A 152 13.74 -13.39 16.49
CA SER A 152 15.09 -12.84 16.61
C SER A 152 15.90 -12.92 15.30
N LYS A 153 15.36 -13.59 14.27
CA LYS A 153 15.95 -13.66 12.92
C LYS A 153 15.18 -12.81 11.91
N PRO A 154 15.86 -12.20 10.92
CA PRO A 154 15.18 -11.48 9.85
C PRO A 154 14.22 -12.40 9.10
N LEU A 155 12.98 -11.94 8.89
CA LEU A 155 11.94 -12.71 8.22
C LEU A 155 12.31 -12.99 6.75
N ALA A 156 12.27 -14.25 6.33
CA ALA A 156 12.46 -14.69 4.96
C ALA A 156 11.15 -15.24 4.36
N TRP A 157 11.05 -15.28 3.04
CA TRP A 157 9.92 -15.90 2.34
C TRP A 157 9.73 -17.38 2.71
N SER A 158 10.83 -18.08 3.02
CA SER A 158 10.81 -19.48 3.46
C SER A 158 10.17 -19.66 4.84
N ASP A 159 10.07 -18.61 5.65
CA ASP A 159 9.52 -18.67 6.99
C ASP A 159 8.00 -18.58 6.99
N LEU A 160 7.39 -18.10 5.90
CA LEU A 160 5.95 -18.07 5.70
C LEU A 160 5.43 -19.43 5.23
N GLU A 161 4.22 -19.79 5.64
CA GLU A 161 3.46 -20.86 5.01
C GLU A 161 3.34 -20.60 3.51
N PRO A 162 3.43 -21.63 2.64
CA PRO A 162 3.54 -21.43 1.20
C PRO A 162 2.28 -20.84 0.56
N ALA A 163 1.11 -21.04 1.18
CA ALA A 163 -0.17 -20.52 0.74
C ALA A 163 -0.74 -19.53 1.77
N PRO A 164 -1.50 -18.51 1.33
CA PRO A 164 -2.21 -17.64 2.25
C PRO A 164 -3.32 -18.42 2.94
N PHE A 165 -3.51 -18.19 4.25
CA PHE A 165 -4.59 -18.82 5.01
C PHE A 165 -5.91 -18.05 4.89
N ALA A 166 -5.85 -16.79 4.44
CA ALA A 166 -7.02 -15.98 4.11
C ALA A 166 -6.78 -15.23 2.80
N LYS A 167 -7.80 -15.21 1.94
CA LYS A 167 -7.81 -14.46 0.67
C LYS A 167 -9.16 -13.80 0.46
N ALA A 168 -9.17 -12.54 0.09
CA ALA A 168 -10.38 -11.80 -0.25
C ALA A 168 -10.15 -10.93 -1.48
N THR A 169 -11.01 -11.07 -2.48
CA THR A 169 -11.00 -10.23 -3.69
C THR A 169 -12.11 -9.20 -3.58
N ASP A 170 -11.76 -7.94 -3.83
CA ASP A 170 -12.62 -6.77 -3.75
C ASP A 170 -13.52 -6.75 -2.50
N PRO A 171 -12.96 -6.95 -1.27
CA PRO A 171 -13.78 -6.91 -0.06
C PRO A 171 -14.45 -5.55 0.11
N GLY A 172 -15.65 -5.55 0.68
CA GLY A 172 -16.36 -4.30 0.98
C GLY A 172 -15.62 -3.47 2.03
N MET A 173 -15.73 -2.14 1.91
CA MET A 173 -15.29 -1.22 2.95
C MET A 173 -16.43 -0.85 3.91
N GLN A 174 -16.12 -0.80 5.20
CA GLN A 174 -16.99 -0.35 6.28
C GLN A 174 -16.20 0.64 7.15
N ASN A 175 -16.71 1.86 7.30
CA ASN A 175 -16.09 2.90 8.15
C ASN A 175 -14.59 3.16 7.82
N GLY A 176 -14.25 3.17 6.53
CA GLY A 176 -12.87 3.41 6.07
C GLY A 176 -11.94 2.20 6.17
N GLU A 177 -12.47 1.00 6.45
CA GLU A 177 -11.68 -0.24 6.49
C GLU A 177 -12.24 -1.27 5.51
N TYR A 178 -11.37 -1.98 4.80
CA TYR A 178 -11.76 -3.26 4.20
C TYR A 178 -12.00 -4.28 5.30
N VAL A 179 -13.12 -4.99 5.20
CA VAL A 179 -13.53 -6.01 6.17
C VAL A 179 -13.69 -7.34 5.44
N PHE A 180 -12.96 -8.35 5.87
CA PHE A 180 -13.02 -9.68 5.27
C PHE A 180 -12.72 -10.77 6.31
N SER A 181 -13.29 -11.96 6.09
CA SER A 181 -13.13 -13.09 7.01
C SER A 181 -12.12 -14.11 6.48
N GLY A 182 -11.55 -14.87 7.40
CA GLY A 182 -10.71 -16.03 7.09
C GLY A 182 -10.69 -17.01 8.25
N THR A 183 -10.07 -18.18 8.03
CA THR A 183 -9.90 -19.19 9.07
C THR A 183 -8.44 -19.21 9.50
N VAL A 184 -8.17 -18.67 10.69
CA VAL A 184 -6.84 -18.65 11.29
C VAL A 184 -6.41 -20.08 11.60
N PRO A 185 -5.22 -20.52 11.15
CA PRO A 185 -4.74 -21.87 11.39
C PRO A 185 -4.42 -22.09 12.88
N ASN A 186 -4.40 -23.36 13.29
CA ASN A 186 -3.98 -23.72 14.64
C ASN A 186 -2.47 -23.54 14.80
N LYS A 187 -2.08 -22.52 15.57
CA LYS A 187 -0.69 -22.14 15.86
C LYS A 187 -0.52 -21.93 17.36
N SER A 188 0.72 -21.83 17.84
CA SER A 188 1.02 -21.61 19.25
C SER A 188 2.24 -20.71 19.42
N GLY A 189 2.19 -19.80 20.39
CA GLY A 189 3.27 -18.87 20.64
C GLY A 189 3.27 -17.68 19.69
N ARG A 190 4.42 -17.02 19.60
CA ARG A 190 4.61 -15.81 18.80
C ARG A 190 4.78 -16.16 17.33
N HIS A 191 4.03 -15.47 16.49
CA HIS A 191 4.06 -15.59 15.03
C HIS A 191 3.96 -14.20 14.40
N LEU A 192 4.13 -14.16 13.08
CA LEU A 192 3.89 -12.97 12.28
C LEU A 192 2.89 -13.29 11.17
N ILE A 193 1.91 -12.41 11.00
CA ILE A 193 1.00 -12.39 9.84
C ILE A 193 1.53 -11.36 8.84
N TYR A 194 1.74 -11.82 7.60
CA TYR A 194 2.20 -10.99 6.50
C TYR A 194 1.05 -10.77 5.53
N SER A 195 0.67 -9.52 5.32
CA SER A 195 -0.41 -9.15 4.40
C SER A 195 0.15 -8.65 3.07
N VAL A 196 -0.44 -9.09 1.97
CA VAL A 196 -0.26 -8.50 0.65
C VAL A 196 -1.60 -7.97 0.16
N TRP A 197 -1.67 -6.70 -0.21
CA TRP A 197 -2.78 -6.14 -0.98
C TRP A 197 -2.28 -5.83 -2.39
N GLN A 198 -2.58 -6.71 -3.35
CA GLN A 198 -2.30 -6.48 -4.76
C GLN A 198 -3.50 -5.81 -5.40
N ARG A 199 -3.33 -4.61 -5.94
CA ARG A 199 -4.38 -3.92 -6.70
C ARG A 199 -4.62 -4.63 -8.03
N SER A 200 -5.85 -4.55 -8.52
CA SER A 200 -6.23 -5.03 -9.86
C SER A 200 -6.48 -3.90 -10.85
N ASP A 201 -6.59 -2.66 -10.36
CA ASP A 201 -6.70 -1.44 -11.15
C ASP A 201 -5.35 -0.71 -11.36
N SER A 202 -4.26 -1.26 -10.81
CA SER A 202 -2.88 -0.76 -10.88
C SER A 202 -1.90 -1.91 -10.61
N PRO A 203 -0.65 -1.88 -11.13
CA PRO A 203 0.37 -2.86 -10.73
C PRO A 203 0.82 -2.72 -9.26
N GLU A 204 0.43 -1.65 -8.56
CA GLU A 204 0.85 -1.38 -7.19
C GLU A 204 0.36 -2.44 -6.19
N ALA A 205 1.20 -2.73 -5.19
CA ALA A 205 0.84 -3.55 -4.05
C ALA A 205 1.34 -2.97 -2.72
N PHE A 206 0.63 -3.28 -1.63
CA PHE A 206 0.94 -2.88 -0.26
C PHE A 206 1.25 -4.08 0.61
N TYR A 207 2.13 -3.87 1.59
CA TYR A 207 2.68 -4.94 2.42
C TYR A 207 2.66 -4.54 3.88
N THR A 208 2.24 -5.45 4.76
CA THR A 208 2.30 -5.19 6.21
C THR A 208 2.71 -6.44 6.98
N CYS A 209 3.44 -6.24 8.08
CA CYS A 209 3.74 -7.26 9.07
C CYS A 209 2.96 -6.95 10.34
N SER A 210 2.20 -7.91 10.84
CA SER A 210 1.50 -7.84 12.13
C SER A 210 1.99 -8.96 13.04
N ASP A 211 2.63 -8.60 14.16
CA ASP A 211 3.04 -9.59 15.16
C ASP A 211 1.82 -10.07 15.94
N VAL A 212 1.75 -11.38 16.18
CA VAL A 212 0.63 -12.02 16.88
C VAL A 212 1.10 -13.07 17.87
N VAL A 213 0.28 -13.33 18.88
CA VAL A 213 0.54 -14.38 19.87
C VAL A 213 -0.66 -15.30 20.00
N PHE A 214 -0.41 -16.58 19.75
CA PHE A 214 -1.37 -17.67 19.94
C PHE A 214 -1.19 -18.28 21.33
N GLY A 215 -2.03 -17.88 22.28
CA GLY A 215 -1.93 -18.31 23.67
C GLY A 215 -0.80 -17.59 24.43
N LYS A 216 0.19 -18.33 24.95
CA LYS A 216 1.30 -17.74 25.73
C LYS A 216 2.36 -17.14 24.81
N ASP A 217 2.84 -15.95 25.16
CA ASP A 217 3.99 -15.35 24.48
C ASP A 217 5.28 -15.98 25.01
N ASN A 218 5.95 -16.75 24.16
CA ASN A 218 7.21 -17.40 24.51
C ASN A 218 8.44 -16.51 24.21
N GLY A 219 8.22 -15.23 23.90
CA GLY A 219 9.29 -14.23 23.78
C GLY A 219 10.34 -14.53 22.70
N GLY A 220 10.02 -15.40 21.73
CA GLY A 220 10.93 -15.71 20.63
C GLY A 220 12.29 -16.27 21.06
N THR A 221 12.36 -17.05 22.14
CA THR A 221 13.53 -17.88 22.38
C THR A 221 13.37 -19.15 21.57
N GLY A 222 14.19 -19.31 20.52
CA GLY A 222 14.18 -20.47 19.63
C GLY A 222 14.10 -21.79 20.41
N GLY A 223 13.15 -22.64 20.01
CA GLY A 223 12.79 -23.86 20.72
C GLY A 223 13.98 -24.80 20.94
N GLY A 224 14.32 -24.98 22.21
CA GLY A 224 14.84 -26.25 22.71
C GLY A 224 13.69 -27.25 22.83
N ASN A 225 13.92 -28.44 22.30
CA ASN A 225 13.00 -29.56 22.15
C ASN A 225 12.24 -29.94 23.45
N GLY A 226 10.94 -30.22 23.30
CA GLY A 226 10.13 -31.23 24.00
C GLY A 226 10.21 -31.37 25.53
N GLY A 227 9.09 -31.10 26.21
CA GLY A 227 8.88 -31.53 27.60
C GLY A 227 7.44 -31.37 28.06
N ASN A 228 6.60 -32.37 27.77
CA ASN A 228 5.29 -32.53 28.37
C ASN A 228 5.46 -32.74 29.89
N GLY A 229 4.86 -31.89 30.73
CA GLY A 229 5.03 -31.93 32.18
C GLY A 229 3.81 -31.41 32.91
N ASN A 230 2.82 -32.29 33.06
CA ASN A 230 1.75 -32.18 34.05
C ASN A 230 2.35 -32.33 35.46
N GLY A 231 1.94 -31.51 36.43
CA GLY A 231 2.31 -31.69 37.84
C GLY A 231 2.08 -30.47 38.71
N GLY A 232 0.90 -30.39 39.32
CA GLY A 232 0.66 -29.54 40.49
C GLY A 232 1.42 -30.07 41.71
N GLY A 233 1.75 -29.18 42.65
CA GLY A 233 2.37 -29.57 43.91
C GLY A 233 2.93 -28.41 44.70
N SER A 234 2.13 -27.94 45.65
CA SER A 234 2.45 -26.98 46.71
C SER A 234 3.55 -27.49 47.66
N GLY A 235 4.36 -26.58 48.21
CA GLY A 235 4.82 -26.68 49.60
C GLY A 235 6.33 -26.63 49.88
N THR A 236 6.72 -25.52 50.53
CA THR A 236 7.64 -25.44 51.69
C THR A 236 9.17 -25.52 51.48
N ALA A 237 9.83 -24.38 51.73
CA ALA A 237 11.17 -24.25 52.33
C ALA A 237 10.97 -23.76 53.80
N PRO A 238 11.97 -23.68 54.72
CA PRO A 238 13.43 -23.71 54.48
C PRO A 238 14.30 -24.42 55.56
N THR A 239 15.57 -24.70 55.24
CA THR A 239 16.64 -24.71 56.28
C THR A 239 18.00 -24.24 55.73
N THR A 240 18.53 -23.26 56.47
CA THR A 240 19.89 -22.75 56.70
C THR A 240 21.12 -23.57 56.27
N GLY A 241 22.10 -22.87 55.70
CA GLY A 241 23.49 -23.32 55.58
C GLY A 241 24.45 -22.14 55.35
N THR A 242 25.14 -21.74 56.41
CA THR A 242 26.15 -20.67 56.47
C THR A 242 27.46 -21.14 55.82
N GLY A 243 28.05 -20.32 54.95
CA GLY A 243 29.36 -20.59 54.35
C GLY A 243 30.06 -19.31 53.91
N THR A 244 31.04 -18.87 54.70
CA THR A 244 31.97 -17.77 54.43
C THR A 244 33.01 -18.15 53.39
N GLY A 245 33.18 -17.31 52.36
CA GLY A 245 34.25 -17.43 51.36
C GLY A 245 34.50 -16.11 50.65
N THR A 246 35.60 -15.45 51.00
CA THR A 246 36.14 -14.23 50.38
C THR A 246 36.78 -14.55 49.03
N GLY A 247 36.38 -13.86 47.95
CA GLY A 247 36.99 -14.00 46.63
C GLY A 247 36.53 -12.94 45.62
N ALA A 248 37.45 -12.01 45.33
CA ALA A 248 37.57 -11.07 44.21
C ALA A 248 36.38 -10.80 43.26
N LYS A 249 36.04 -9.50 43.16
CA LYS A 249 35.18 -8.84 42.18
C LYS A 249 35.82 -8.77 40.79
N PRO A 250 35.16 -9.23 39.71
CA PRO A 250 35.36 -8.70 38.37
C PRO A 250 34.21 -7.73 38.05
N SER A 251 34.57 -6.47 37.84
CA SER A 251 33.68 -5.43 37.32
C SER A 251 33.40 -5.66 35.83
N GLY A 252 32.30 -6.37 35.54
CA GLY A 252 31.65 -6.40 34.23
C GLY A 252 30.25 -5.82 34.36
N LYS A 253 29.95 -4.75 33.63
CA LYS A 253 28.60 -4.17 33.52
C LYS A 253 27.67 -5.23 32.91
N PRO A 254 26.57 -5.65 33.56
CA PRO A 254 25.60 -6.52 32.91
C PRO A 254 24.96 -5.75 31.75
N GLY A 255 25.08 -6.28 30.54
CA GLY A 255 24.28 -5.85 29.41
C GLY A 255 22.81 -6.06 29.73
N ASP A 256 21.98 -5.11 29.31
CA ASP A 256 20.54 -5.11 29.55
C ASP A 256 19.93 -6.46 29.15
N LYS A 257 19.39 -7.17 30.15
CA LYS A 257 18.55 -8.36 29.94
C LYS A 257 17.37 -7.95 29.06
N PRO A 258 17.00 -8.73 28.03
CA PRO A 258 15.73 -8.52 27.33
C PRO A 258 14.61 -8.41 28.37
N SER A 259 13.85 -7.33 28.30
CA SER A 259 12.79 -7.05 29.27
C SER A 259 11.71 -8.14 29.18
N ASP A 260 11.55 -8.93 30.26
CA ASP A 260 10.51 -9.97 30.40
C ASP A 260 9.08 -9.39 30.52
N LYS A 261 8.87 -8.09 30.27
CA LYS A 261 7.54 -7.49 30.29
C LYS A 261 6.86 -7.80 28.95
N PRO A 262 5.67 -8.44 28.95
CA PRO A 262 4.89 -8.59 27.73
C PRO A 262 4.74 -7.22 27.04
N ALA A 263 5.02 -7.18 25.74
CA ALA A 263 4.77 -5.99 24.95
C ALA A 263 3.28 -5.63 25.08
N ASP A 264 2.98 -4.36 25.36
CA ASP A 264 1.60 -3.91 25.51
C ASP A 264 0.83 -4.22 24.21
N LYS A 265 -0.44 -4.61 24.34
CA LYS A 265 -1.29 -4.93 23.18
C LYS A 265 -1.25 -3.74 22.20
N PRO A 266 -0.93 -3.94 20.92
CA PRO A 266 -0.90 -2.85 19.96
C PRO A 266 -2.31 -2.30 19.74
N SER A 267 -2.34 -1.01 19.43
CA SER A 267 -3.54 -0.28 19.05
C SER A 267 -3.38 0.24 17.62
N ALA A 268 -4.45 0.14 16.83
CA ALA A 268 -4.53 0.84 15.56
C ALA A 268 -4.58 2.37 15.80
N PRO A 269 -4.07 3.18 14.86
CA PRO A 269 -4.21 4.62 14.91
C PRO A 269 -5.68 5.04 14.93
N THR A 270 -6.03 6.00 15.79
CA THR A 270 -7.38 6.59 15.78
C THR A 270 -7.53 7.57 14.61
N ASP A 271 -8.76 7.85 14.21
CA ASP A 271 -9.03 8.87 13.18
C ASP A 271 -8.49 10.25 13.58
N GLN A 272 -8.54 10.59 14.88
CA GLN A 272 -7.92 11.82 15.39
C GLN A 272 -6.41 11.81 15.20
N GLN A 273 -5.72 10.72 15.55
CA GLN A 273 -4.28 10.60 15.33
C GLN A 273 -3.93 10.70 13.85
N ILE A 274 -4.71 10.07 12.97
CA ILE A 274 -4.52 10.15 11.52
C ILE A 274 -4.68 11.60 11.05
N SER A 275 -5.73 12.30 11.51
CA SER A 275 -5.96 13.72 11.18
C SER A 275 -4.81 14.61 11.66
N ASP A 276 -4.34 14.43 12.90
CA ASP A 276 -3.29 15.25 13.50
C ASP A 276 -1.92 15.06 12.81
N GLY A 277 -1.63 13.85 12.34
CA GLY A 277 -0.39 13.55 11.63
C GLY A 277 -0.44 13.79 10.12
N ALA A 278 -1.60 14.07 9.54
CA ALA A 278 -1.75 14.25 8.09
C ALA A 278 -0.81 15.33 7.53
N GLY A 279 -0.62 16.44 8.24
CA GLY A 279 0.29 17.52 7.83
C GLY A 279 1.79 17.18 7.90
N LYS A 280 2.16 16.05 8.52
CA LYS A 280 3.54 15.56 8.59
C LYS A 280 3.81 14.41 7.62
N SER A 281 2.76 13.85 7.02
CA SER A 281 2.92 12.81 6.03
C SER A 281 3.42 13.40 4.72
N THR A 282 4.38 12.73 4.07
CA THR A 282 4.83 13.06 2.71
C THR A 282 4.02 12.31 1.65
N VAL A 283 3.09 11.47 2.08
CA VAL A 283 2.17 10.75 1.23
C VAL A 283 1.00 11.65 0.90
N GLU A 284 0.73 11.83 -0.39
CA GLU A 284 -0.40 12.64 -0.86
C GLU A 284 -1.72 11.91 -0.56
N HIS A 285 -2.47 12.41 0.43
CA HIS A 285 -3.78 11.85 0.78
C HIS A 285 -4.92 12.41 -0.09
N ASN A 286 -4.68 13.49 -0.85
CA ASN A 286 -5.73 14.30 -1.52
C ASN A 286 -5.56 14.47 -3.05
N GLY A 287 -5.10 13.44 -3.76
CA GLY A 287 -5.44 13.29 -5.19
C GLY A 287 -4.83 14.29 -6.18
N HIS A 288 -3.68 14.90 -5.88
CA HIS A 288 -2.87 15.61 -6.88
C HIS A 288 -1.44 15.10 -6.87
N GLY A 289 -1.27 13.83 -7.24
CA GLY A 289 0.04 13.20 -7.36
C GLY A 289 0.93 13.96 -8.33
N ASN A 290 2.04 14.50 -7.83
CA ASN A 290 3.22 14.64 -8.66
C ASN A 290 3.87 13.26 -8.79
N ASN A 291 4.47 12.96 -9.94
CA ASN A 291 5.25 11.73 -10.13
C ASN A 291 6.60 11.86 -9.40
N ASP A 292 6.60 12.19 -8.11
CA ASP A 292 7.81 12.35 -7.33
C ASP A 292 8.34 10.97 -6.89
N PRO A 293 9.52 10.54 -7.37
CA PRO A 293 10.18 9.31 -6.92
C PRO A 293 10.66 9.35 -5.46
N LYS A 294 10.41 10.45 -4.72
CA LYS A 294 10.64 10.54 -3.28
C LYS A 294 9.43 10.10 -2.45
N THR A 295 8.21 10.14 -3.02
CA THR A 295 6.97 9.74 -2.34
C THR A 295 6.59 8.29 -2.67
N ASN A 296 6.93 7.82 -3.87
CA ASN A 296 6.90 6.42 -4.28
C ASN A 296 8.32 5.90 -4.41
N GLY A 297 8.64 4.77 -3.78
CA GLY A 297 9.98 4.20 -3.61
C GLY A 297 11.03 4.47 -4.72
N THR A 298 12.28 4.62 -4.30
CA THR A 298 13.42 5.04 -5.13
C THR A 298 13.56 4.25 -6.45
N LYS A 299 13.94 4.97 -7.51
CA LYS A 299 14.17 4.51 -8.90
C LYS A 299 15.21 3.39 -9.08
N ASP A 300 15.84 2.90 -8.02
CA ASP A 300 16.96 1.96 -8.11
C ASP A 300 16.56 0.49 -8.22
N SER A 301 15.25 0.18 -8.27
CA SER A 301 14.77 -1.10 -8.79
C SER A 301 14.56 -1.02 -10.31
N ALA A 302 15.58 -0.54 -11.04
CA ALA A 302 15.58 -0.62 -12.50
C ALA A 302 15.81 -2.08 -12.91
N ALA A 303 14.82 -2.66 -13.60
CA ALA A 303 14.89 -3.99 -14.17
C ALA A 303 16.15 -4.16 -15.05
N VAL A 304 16.87 -5.27 -14.84
CA VAL A 304 17.88 -5.76 -15.79
C VAL A 304 17.15 -6.11 -17.10
N PRO A 305 17.55 -5.58 -18.27
CA PRO A 305 16.89 -5.88 -19.53
C PRO A 305 17.22 -7.33 -19.95
N ILE A 306 16.19 -8.16 -20.13
CA ILE A 306 16.34 -9.48 -20.75
C ILE A 306 16.47 -9.29 -22.27
N ALA A 307 17.53 -9.86 -22.84
CA ALA A 307 17.80 -9.83 -24.27
C ALA A 307 16.73 -10.55 -25.09
N ALA A 308 16.37 -9.96 -26.23
CA ALA A 308 15.37 -10.48 -27.16
C ALA A 308 15.86 -11.75 -27.89
N GLY A 309 15.13 -12.87 -27.73
CA GLY A 309 15.24 -14.04 -28.59
C GLY A 309 14.32 -13.90 -29.81
N SER A 310 14.85 -14.24 -31.00
CA SER A 310 14.18 -14.17 -32.32
C SER A 310 13.12 -15.29 -32.55
N PRO A 311 12.26 -15.18 -33.60
CA PRO A 311 10.85 -15.58 -33.54
C PRO A 311 10.46 -16.84 -34.34
N SER A 312 9.29 -17.43 -34.02
CA SER A 312 8.41 -18.20 -34.94
C SER A 312 7.07 -18.55 -34.26
N PRO A 313 6.00 -18.87 -35.01
CA PRO A 313 5.22 -18.00 -35.88
C PRO A 313 3.77 -17.78 -35.37
N ALA A 314 3.08 -16.79 -35.93
CA ALA A 314 1.77 -16.28 -35.50
C ALA A 314 0.63 -17.33 -35.51
N PRO A 315 -0.43 -17.07 -34.70
CA PRO A 315 -1.68 -16.71 -35.37
C PRO A 315 -2.46 -15.53 -34.75
N ALA A 316 -3.11 -14.80 -35.66
CA ALA A 316 -4.41 -14.10 -35.59
C ALA A 316 -4.73 -13.11 -34.46
N LYS A 317 -4.58 -11.82 -34.83
CA LYS A 317 -5.45 -10.65 -34.60
C LYS A 317 -5.98 -10.39 -33.17
N ASP A 318 -5.33 -9.39 -32.59
CA ASP A 318 -5.65 -8.57 -31.42
C ASP A 318 -7.14 -8.34 -31.10
N ASN A 319 -7.48 -8.53 -29.83
CA ASN A 319 -8.41 -7.68 -29.11
C ASN A 319 -7.66 -7.08 -27.92
N LEU A 320 -7.31 -5.80 -28.02
CA LEU A 320 -6.74 -5.01 -26.94
C LEU A 320 -7.86 -4.44 -26.07
N ALA A 321 -7.71 -4.59 -24.75
CA ALA A 321 -8.41 -3.88 -23.68
C ALA A 321 -9.95 -3.90 -23.74
N GLU A 322 -10.53 -4.97 -23.19
CA GLU A 322 -11.94 -4.99 -22.80
C GLU A 322 -12.09 -4.27 -21.44
N THR A 323 -12.30 -2.94 -21.48
CA THR A 323 -12.77 -2.20 -20.31
C THR A 323 -14.26 -2.43 -20.15
N GLY A 324 -14.67 -3.03 -19.03
CA GLY A 324 -16.06 -3.33 -18.72
C GLY A 324 -16.97 -2.10 -18.82
N GLY A 325 -17.83 -2.10 -19.83
CA GLY A 325 -18.97 -1.21 -19.98
C GLY A 325 -20.23 -2.06 -20.16
N ASN A 326 -21.27 -1.77 -19.40
CA ASN A 326 -22.56 -2.44 -19.52
C ASN A 326 -23.17 -2.21 -20.92
N SER A 327 -24.15 -3.05 -21.30
CA SER A 327 -24.77 -3.14 -22.63
C SER A 327 -25.51 -1.88 -23.11
N ALA A 328 -25.52 -0.79 -22.32
CA ALA A 328 -26.12 0.50 -22.68
C ALA A 328 -25.07 1.55 -23.15
N THR A 329 -23.79 1.22 -23.09
CA THR A 329 -22.70 2.15 -23.44
C THR A 329 -22.57 2.44 -24.94
N PRO A 330 -22.73 1.47 -25.89
CA PRO A 330 -22.56 1.78 -27.31
C PRO A 330 -23.70 2.64 -27.88
N THR A 331 -24.91 2.57 -27.32
CA THR A 331 -26.06 3.37 -27.77
C THR A 331 -25.97 4.83 -27.36
N ILE A 332 -25.40 5.14 -26.19
CA ILE A 332 -25.19 6.52 -25.73
C ILE A 332 -24.05 7.19 -26.49
N ALA A 333 -22.97 6.45 -26.81
CA ALA A 333 -21.84 6.97 -27.58
C ALA A 333 -22.22 7.28 -29.05
N ILE A 334 -23.06 6.46 -29.68
CA ILE A 334 -23.54 6.69 -31.06
C ILE A 334 -24.56 7.84 -31.10
N ALA A 335 -25.43 7.97 -30.09
CA ALA A 335 -26.39 9.08 -30.01
C ALA A 335 -25.70 10.45 -29.84
N GLY A 336 -24.61 10.51 -29.06
CA GLY A 336 -23.82 11.73 -28.88
C GLY A 336 -23.12 12.21 -30.16
N ALA A 337 -22.57 11.28 -30.96
CA ALA A 337 -21.93 11.61 -32.24
C ALA A 337 -22.93 12.09 -33.31
N ALA A 338 -24.14 11.51 -33.34
CA ALA A 338 -25.19 11.93 -34.26
C ALA A 338 -25.75 13.34 -33.93
N ALA A 339 -25.91 13.67 -32.65
CA ALA A 339 -26.38 15.00 -32.22
C ALA A 339 -25.38 16.11 -32.59
N LEU A 340 -24.07 15.84 -32.48
CA LEU A 340 -23.02 16.78 -32.87
C LEU A 340 -22.94 17.00 -34.39
N ALA A 341 -23.14 15.95 -35.19
CA ALA A 341 -23.15 16.06 -36.65
C ALA A 341 -24.36 16.87 -37.17
N VAL A 342 -25.55 16.69 -36.57
CA VAL A 342 -26.76 17.44 -36.94
C VAL A 342 -26.68 18.89 -36.49
N GLY A 343 -26.12 19.17 -35.31
CA GLY A 343 -25.90 20.53 -34.81
C GLY A 343 -24.95 21.34 -35.70
N ALA A 344 -23.87 20.71 -36.19
CA ALA A 344 -22.93 21.34 -37.12
C ALA A 344 -23.58 21.66 -38.47
N ALA A 345 -24.35 20.73 -39.04
CA ALA A 345 -25.02 20.93 -40.33
C ALA A 345 -26.06 22.07 -40.29
N ALA A 346 -26.82 22.20 -39.19
CA ALA A 346 -27.79 23.28 -39.00
C ALA A 346 -27.12 24.67 -38.91
N LEU A 347 -25.98 24.77 -38.21
CA LEU A 347 -25.20 26.00 -38.11
C LEU A 347 -24.60 26.42 -39.46
N PHE A 348 -24.07 25.48 -40.25
CA PHE A 348 -23.57 25.76 -41.60
C PHE A 348 -24.67 26.17 -42.58
N ALA A 349 -25.85 25.56 -42.49
CA ALA A 349 -27.01 25.94 -43.32
C ALA A 349 -27.55 27.34 -42.96
N ALA A 350 -27.60 27.69 -41.67
CA ALA A 350 -28.03 29.01 -41.20
C ALA A 350 -27.04 30.12 -41.60
N ALA A 351 -25.73 29.85 -41.55
CA ALA A 351 -24.69 30.77 -41.99
C ALA A 351 -24.75 31.05 -43.51
N ARG A 352 -24.99 30.01 -44.33
CA ARG A 352 -25.17 30.14 -45.80
C ARG A 352 -26.41 30.94 -46.18
N ARG A 353 -27.53 30.81 -45.45
CA ARG A 353 -28.76 31.57 -45.73
C ARG A 353 -28.63 33.07 -45.42
N ARG A 354 -27.82 33.46 -44.43
CA ARG A 354 -27.56 34.88 -44.12
C ARG A 354 -26.65 35.55 -45.15
N THR A 355 -25.69 34.81 -45.73
CA THR A 355 -24.80 35.31 -46.79
C THR A 355 -25.53 35.45 -48.12
N ALA A 356 -26.50 34.59 -48.43
CA ALA A 356 -27.31 34.72 -49.65
C ALA A 356 -28.28 35.91 -49.61
N ARG A 357 -28.83 36.26 -48.43
CA ARG A 357 -29.75 37.41 -48.28
C ARG A 357 -29.07 38.78 -48.40
N THR A 358 -27.77 38.88 -48.18
CA THR A 358 -27.02 40.14 -48.32
C THR A 358 -26.55 40.42 -49.75
N THR A 359 -26.60 39.44 -50.66
CA THR A 359 -26.11 39.60 -52.04
C THR A 359 -27.22 39.99 -53.05
N THR A 360 -28.50 39.81 -52.73
CA THR A 360 -29.62 40.11 -53.66
C THR A 360 -30.29 41.48 -53.47
N GLY A 361 -29.75 42.36 -52.63
CA GLY A 361 -30.37 43.64 -52.27
C GLY A 361 -29.92 44.88 -53.05
N ARG A 362 -29.15 44.75 -54.15
CA ARG A 362 -28.63 45.93 -54.86
C ARG A 362 -28.64 45.80 -56.38
N HIS A 363 -29.83 45.69 -56.96
CA HIS A 363 -30.09 46.17 -58.33
C HIS A 363 -31.59 46.52 -58.48
N GLY A 364 -31.88 47.78 -58.82
CA GLY A 364 -33.14 48.15 -59.46
C GLY A 364 -33.85 49.38 -58.90
N ARG A 365 -33.53 50.53 -59.51
CA ARG A 365 -34.15 51.86 -59.46
C ARG A 365 -33.88 52.73 -58.24
#